data_AF-A0A6B3H255-F1
#
_entry.id   AF-A0A6B3H255-F1
#
_cell.length_a   1.000
_cell.length_b   1.000
_cell.length_c   1.000
_cell.angle_alpha   90.00
_cell.angle_beta   90.00
_cell.angle_gamma   90.00
#
_symmetry.space_group_name_H-M   'P 1'
#
loop_
_entity.id
_entity.type
_entity.pdbx_description
1 polymer ?
#
loop_
_entity_poly.entity_id
_entity_poly.type
_entity_poly.pdbx_seq_one_letter_code
_entity_poly.pdbx_strand_id
1 'polypeptide(L)'
;MLVTDDQDRALLGRQVHWPEGRFSTLAGFVEPGESIEQSVAREVYEEAGITVGEVEYIASQPWPFPSSLMLGFMARATSFDINVDGEEIEEARWFSR
;
A
#
# COMPACT_ATOMS: atom_id res chain seq x y z
N MET A 1 3.43 -1.22 -2.01
CA MET A 1 2.87 -0.93 -3.34
C MET A 1 2.67 0.57 -3.54
N LEU A 2 2.93 1.10 -4.74
CA LEU A 2 2.55 2.46 -5.12
C LEU A 2 1.17 2.42 -5.80
N VAL A 3 0.16 2.97 -5.15
CA VAL A 3 -1.20 3.08 -5.69
C VAL A 3 -1.41 4.49 -6.23
N THR A 4 -1.89 4.60 -7.47
CA THR A 4 -2.15 5.89 -8.12
C THR A 4 -3.57 6.00 -8.65
N ASP A 5 -4.10 7.21 -8.70
CA ASP A 5 -5.39 7.53 -9.32
C ASP A 5 -5.24 8.10 -10.75
N ASP A 6 -6.34 8.59 -11.31
CA ASP A 6 -6.42 9.19 -12.65
C ASP A 6 -5.75 10.57 -12.75
N GLN A 7 -5.43 11.19 -11.62
CA GLN A 7 -4.76 12.49 -11.51
C GLN A 7 -3.26 12.34 -11.19
N ASP A 8 -2.72 11.12 -11.30
CA ASP A 8 -1.34 10.77 -10.92
C ASP A 8 -1.00 11.11 -9.45
N ARG A 9 -2.02 11.16 -8.58
CA ARG A 9 -1.79 11.29 -7.13
C ARG A 9 -1.41 9.92 -6.57
N ALA A 10 -0.48 9.90 -5.61
CA ALA A 10 -0.06 8.70 -4.91
C ALA A 10 -0.82 8.56 -3.58
N LEU A 11 -1.37 7.37 -3.31
CA LEU A 11 -1.84 7.01 -1.99
C LEU A 11 -0.64 6.70 -1.10
N LEU A 12 -0.49 7.45 -0.02
CA LEU A 12 0.53 7.17 1.00
C LEU A 12 -0.13 7.09 2.37
N GLY A 13 0.38 6.18 3.20
CA GLY A 13 -0.06 5.95 4.57
C GLY A 13 1.02 6.32 5.59
N ARG A 14 0.57 6.52 6.83
CA ARG A 14 1.41 6.70 8.01
C ARG A 14 1.01 5.68 9.07
N GLN A 15 1.97 4.89 9.52
CA GLN A 15 1.76 3.98 10.65
C GLN A 15 1.58 4.72 11.97
N VAL A 16 0.81 4.14 12.87
CA VAL A 16 0.46 4.72 14.19
C VAL A 16 1.69 5.06 15.06
N HIS A 17 2.79 4.33 14.87
CA HIS A 17 4.02 4.51 15.66
C HIS A 17 5.06 5.43 15.01
N TRP A 18 4.80 5.94 13.81
CA TRP A 18 5.75 6.79 13.11
C TRP A 18 5.67 8.25 13.57
N PRO A 19 6.78 9.01 13.47
CA PRO A 19 6.74 10.45 13.68
C PRO A 19 5.68 11.12 12.79
N GLU A 20 5.00 12.14 13.30
CA GLU A 20 4.07 12.97 12.53
C GLU A 20 4.71 13.46 11.23
N GLY A 21 3.91 13.46 10.15
CA GLY A 21 4.33 13.92 8.83
C GLY A 21 5.17 12.90 8.03
N ARG A 22 5.51 11.73 8.57
CA ARG A 22 6.15 10.66 7.80
C ARG A 22 5.10 9.82 7.07
N PHE A 23 5.17 9.80 5.75
CA PHE A 23 4.32 8.97 4.89
C PHE A 23 5.17 8.05 4.02
N SER A 24 4.62 6.89 3.69
CA SER A 24 5.23 5.91 2.80
C SER A 24 4.16 5.19 1.99
N THR A 25 4.59 4.47 0.96
CA THR A 25 3.75 3.45 0.33
C THR A 25 3.32 2.41 1.35
N LEU A 26 2.09 1.92 1.19
CA LEU A 26 1.54 0.79 1.95
C LEU A 26 2.32 -0.50 1.65
N ALA A 27 2.39 -1.42 2.61
CA ALA A 27 3.06 -2.70 2.44
C ALA A 27 2.66 -3.68 3.54
N GLY A 28 2.30 -4.90 3.15
CA GLY A 28 2.04 -5.99 4.10
C GLY A 28 2.62 -7.32 3.65
N PHE A 29 2.35 -8.36 4.42
CA PHE A 29 2.86 -9.70 4.16
C PHE A 29 1.94 -10.47 3.23
N VAL A 30 2.53 -11.33 2.40
CA VAL A 30 1.77 -12.29 1.59
C VAL A 30 1.30 -13.43 2.50
N GLU A 31 0.01 -13.72 2.44
CA GLU A 31 -0.64 -14.79 3.19
C GLU A 31 -0.61 -16.15 2.47
N PRO A 32 -0.78 -17.28 3.19
CA PRO A 32 -0.90 -18.57 2.56
C PRO A 32 -2.14 -18.68 1.66
N GLY A 33 -1.92 -19.00 0.39
CA GLY A 33 -3.01 -19.29 -0.56
C GLY A 33 -3.44 -18.10 -1.43
N GLU A 34 -2.83 -16.94 -1.27
CA GLU A 34 -2.99 -15.81 -2.17
C GLU A 34 -1.83 -15.66 -3.16
N SER A 35 -2.11 -15.11 -4.34
CA SER A 35 -1.08 -14.58 -5.22
C SER A 35 -0.53 -13.27 -4.66
N ILE A 36 0.62 -12.82 -5.16
CA ILE A 36 1.20 -11.55 -4.70
C ILE A 36 0.29 -10.37 -5.11
N GLU A 37 -0.35 -10.45 -6.26
CA GLU A 37 -1.33 -9.45 -6.70
C GLU A 37 -2.57 -9.42 -5.81
N GLN A 38 -3.04 -10.59 -5.33
CA GLN A 38 -4.12 -10.67 -4.36
C GLN A 38 -3.72 -10.04 -3.02
N SER A 39 -2.49 -10.30 -2.55
CA SER A 39 -1.93 -9.65 -1.36
C SER A 39 -1.92 -8.12 -1.49
N VAL A 40 -1.46 -7.60 -2.62
CA VAL A 40 -1.49 -6.15 -2.89
C VAL A 40 -2.91 -5.60 -2.82
N ALA A 41 -3.88 -6.27 -3.45
CA ALA A 41 -5.26 -5.80 -3.44
C ALA A 41 -5.91 -5.86 -2.05
N ARG A 42 -5.64 -6.92 -1.29
CA ARG A 42 -6.12 -7.12 0.08
C ARG A 42 -5.54 -6.04 1.01
N GLU A 43 -4.22 -5.89 1.04
CA GLU A 43 -3.54 -4.95 1.92
C GLU A 43 -3.96 -3.49 1.68
N VAL A 44 -4.10 -3.07 0.41
CA VAL A 44 -4.58 -1.71 0.12
C VAL A 44 -6.01 -1.49 0.63
N TYR A 45 -6.85 -2.52 0.55
CA TYR A 45 -8.23 -2.45 1.02
C TYR A 45 -8.32 -2.48 2.55
N GLU A 46 -7.57 -3.35 3.21
CA GLU A 46 -7.56 -3.48 4.67
C GLU A 46 -7.03 -2.22 5.33
N GLU A 47 -5.87 -1.71 4.90
CA GLU A 47 -5.25 -0.56 5.55
C GLU A 47 -5.99 0.74 5.21
N ALA A 48 -6.38 0.96 3.94
CA ALA A 48 -6.85 2.27 3.46
C ALA A 48 -8.28 2.30 2.89
N GLY A 49 -8.97 1.16 2.80
CA GLY A 49 -10.32 1.07 2.22
C GLY A 49 -10.38 1.28 0.71
N ILE A 50 -9.23 1.28 0.03
CA ILE A 50 -9.13 1.56 -1.41
C ILE A 50 -9.17 0.24 -2.20
N THR A 51 -10.04 0.18 -3.21
CA THR A 51 -10.04 -0.92 -4.17
C THR A 51 -9.08 -0.60 -5.30
N VAL A 52 -8.33 -1.60 -5.75
CA VAL A 52 -7.40 -1.48 -6.88
C VAL A 52 -7.80 -2.43 -8.01
N GLY A 53 -7.45 -2.04 -9.23
CA GLY A 53 -7.63 -2.84 -10.43
C GLY A 53 -6.34 -3.59 -10.78
N GLU A 54 -5.71 -3.18 -11.88
CA GLU A 54 -4.45 -3.76 -12.36
C GLU A 54 -3.32 -3.55 -11.34
N VAL A 55 -2.54 -4.62 -11.13
CA VAL A 55 -1.38 -4.69 -10.24
C VAL A 55 -0.18 -5.18 -11.07
N GLU A 56 0.87 -4.37 -11.15
CA GLU A 56 2.06 -4.62 -11.97
C GLU A 56 3.32 -4.72 -11.09
N TYR A 57 4.08 -5.81 -11.25
CA TYR A 57 5.36 -5.98 -10.58
C TYR A 57 6.44 -5.09 -11.20
N ILE A 58 7.24 -4.45 -10.37
CA ILE A 58 8.31 -3.53 -10.80
C ILE A 58 9.70 -4.07 -10.46
N ALA A 59 9.92 -4.41 -9.20
CA ALA A 59 11.25 -4.78 -8.71
C ALA A 59 11.17 -5.55 -7.38
N SER A 60 12.28 -6.16 -6.99
CA SER A 60 12.43 -6.76 -5.67
C SER A 60 13.63 -6.17 -4.94
N GLN A 61 13.55 -6.13 -3.61
CA GLN A 61 14.61 -5.66 -2.76
C GLN A 61 14.69 -6.52 -1.49
N PRO A 62 15.86 -7.07 -1.14
CA PRO A 62 16.03 -7.74 0.14
C PRO A 62 15.90 -6.72 1.28
N TRP A 63 15.17 -7.09 2.32
CA TRP A 63 14.97 -6.27 3.53
C TRP A 63 15.38 -7.04 4.79
N PRO A 64 16.63 -6.87 5.26
CA PRO A 64 17.25 -7.75 6.26
C PRO A 64 16.85 -7.43 7.72
N PHE A 65 15.60 -7.03 7.96
CA PHE A 65 15.10 -6.67 9.30
C PHE A 65 13.70 -7.25 9.55
N PRO A 66 13.56 -8.48 10.08
CA PRO A 66 14.62 -9.47 10.32
C PRO A 66 15.03 -10.24 9.05
N SER A 67 14.08 -10.52 8.14
CA SER A 67 14.34 -11.31 6.92
C SER A 67 13.13 -11.29 6.00
N SER A 68 12.92 -10.17 5.29
CA SER A 68 11.84 -10.02 4.33
C SER A 68 12.38 -9.83 2.92
N LEU A 69 11.58 -10.19 1.91
CA LEU A 69 11.80 -9.80 0.52
C LEU A 69 10.71 -8.81 0.13
N MET A 70 11.09 -7.56 -0.09
CA MET A 70 10.16 -6.55 -0.57
C MET A 70 9.93 -6.78 -2.06
N LEU A 71 8.68 -6.88 -2.45
CA LEU A 71 8.26 -6.92 -3.85
C LEU A 71 7.52 -5.60 -4.14
N GLY A 72 8.12 -4.78 -4.99
CA GLY A 72 7.58 -3.50 -5.40
C GLY A 72 6.55 -3.67 -6.49
N PHE A 73 5.35 -3.15 -6.26
CA PHE A 73 4.25 -3.14 -7.21
C PHE A 73 3.72 -1.72 -7.45
N MET A 74 3.23 -1.49 -8.66
CA MET A 74 2.35 -0.38 -8.98
C MET A 74 0.92 -0.88 -9.14
N ALA A 75 -0.05 -0.08 -8.70
CA ALA A 75 -1.46 -0.40 -8.82
C ALA A 75 -2.29 0.84 -9.17
N ARG A 76 -3.43 0.63 -9.83
CA ARG A 76 -4.39 1.69 -10.15
C ARG A 76 -5.62 1.59 -9.27
N ALA A 77 -5.95 2.68 -8.58
CA ALA A 77 -7.13 2.76 -7.74
C ALA A 77 -8.42 2.79 -8.57
N THR A 78 -9.45 2.11 -8.09
CA THR A 78 -10.80 2.06 -8.66
C THR A 78 -11.85 2.65 -7.69
N SER A 79 -11.46 2.94 -6.45
CA SER A 79 -12.19 3.77 -5.49
C SER A 79 -11.25 4.85 -4.92
N PHE A 80 -11.82 5.88 -4.29
CA PHE A 80 -11.05 7.06 -3.85
C PHE A 80 -11.35 7.51 -2.41
N ASP A 81 -12.44 7.02 -1.83
CA ASP A 81 -12.83 7.32 -0.46
C ASP A 81 -11.96 6.51 0.50
N ILE A 82 -11.04 7.19 1.17
CA ILE A 82 -10.12 6.58 2.13
C ILE A 82 -10.87 6.27 3.42
N ASN A 83 -10.72 5.04 3.92
CA ASN A 83 -11.16 4.62 5.23
C ASN A 83 -10.04 3.80 5.88
N VAL A 84 -9.30 4.42 6.80
CA VAL A 84 -8.19 3.76 7.49
C VAL A 84 -8.68 2.79 8.56
N ASP A 85 -7.94 1.70 8.77
CA ASP A 85 -8.23 0.70 9.81
C ASP A 85 -8.09 1.27 11.24
N GLY A 86 -7.17 2.23 11.43
CA GLY A 86 -6.81 2.79 12.73
C GLY A 86 -5.98 1.85 13.62
N GLU A 87 -5.65 0.65 13.15
CA GLU A 87 -4.85 -0.34 13.88
C GLU A 87 -3.40 -0.33 13.41
N GLU A 88 -3.17 -0.44 12.10
CA GLU A 88 -1.84 -0.40 11.51
C GLU A 88 -1.49 1.00 10.99
N ILE A 89 -2.45 1.66 10.35
CA ILE A 89 -2.27 3.01 9.82
C ILE A 89 -3.19 4.02 10.49
N GLU A 90 -2.60 5.13 10.92
CA GLU A 90 -3.33 6.21 11.58
C GLU A 90 -3.91 7.18 10.55
N GLU A 91 -3.28 7.27 9.37
CA GLU A 91 -3.64 8.24 8.37
C GLU A 91 -3.21 7.79 6.97
N ALA A 92 -4.08 7.97 5.99
CA ALA A 92 -3.76 7.85 4.57
C ALA A 92 -4.28 9.06 3.79
N ARG A 93 -3.53 9.51 2.78
CA ARG A 93 -3.91 10.65 1.93
C ARG A 93 -3.44 10.43 0.50
N TRP A 94 -4.12 11.12 -0.42
CA TRP A 94 -3.66 11.31 -1.79
C TRP A 94 -2.66 12.48 -1.86
N PHE A 95 -1.48 12.23 -2.42
CA PHE A 95 -0.42 13.22 -2.61
C PHE A 95 -0.23 13.50 -4.10
N SER A 96 -0.31 14.77 -4.50
CA SER A 96 0.04 15.17 -5.86
C SER A 96 1.54 15.01 -6.12
N ARG A 97 1.89 14.81 -7.39
CA ARG A 97 3.27 14.79 -7.87
C ARG A 97 4.02 16.08 -7.63
#